data_AF-X7YKP7-F1
#
_entry.id   AF-X7YKP7-F1
#
_cell.length_a   1.000
_cell.length_b   1.000
_cell.length_c   1.000
_cell.angle_alpha   90.00
_cell.angle_beta   90.00
_cell.angle_gamma   90.00
#
_symmetry.space_group_name_H-M   'P 1'
#
loop_
_entity.id
_entity.type
_entity.pdbx_description
1 polymer ?
#
loop_
_entity_poly.entity_id
_entity_poly.type
_entity_poly.pdbx_seq_one_letter_code
_entity_poly.pdbx_strand_id
1 'polypeptide(L)' 'MITTTGLADRLDGHDVAVIDINDPGSTPNPTPTCPARPR' A
#
# COMPACT_ATOMS: atom_id res chain seq x y z
N MET A 1 -1.30 2.08 -18.99
CA MET A 1 -2.39 2.06 -17.99
C MET A 1 -1.98 1.11 -16.89
N ILE A 2 -2.00 1.54 -15.63
CA ILE A 2 -1.59 0.71 -14.49
C ILE A 2 -2.87 0.44 -13.67
N THR A 3 -3.21 -0.83 -13.50
CA THR A 3 -4.33 -1.30 -12.66
C THR A 3 -3.76 -2.19 -11.57
N THR A 4 -4.39 -2.26 -10.38
CA THR A 4 -3.93 -3.12 -9.28
C THR A 4 -3.78 -4.57 -9.71
N THR A 5 -4.70 -5.08 -10.53
CA THR A 5 -4.64 -6.42 -11.14
C THR A 5 -3.46 -6.57 -12.10
N GLY A 6 -3.21 -5.57 -12.95
CA GLY A 6 -2.06 -5.58 -13.86
C GLY A 6 -0.72 -5.36 -13.17
N LEU A 7 -0.70 -4.85 -11.93
CA LEU A 7 0.49 -4.82 -11.08
C LEU A 7 0.73 -6.17 -10.41
N ALA A 8 -0.33 -6.87 -9.96
CA ALA A 8 -0.22 -8.22 -9.41
C ALA A 8 0.40 -9.19 -10.42
N ASP A 9 -0.07 -9.20 -11.67
CA ASP A 9 0.50 -10.02 -12.75
C ASP A 9 1.99 -9.73 -13.03
N ARG A 10 2.45 -8.50 -12.79
CA ARG A 10 3.85 -8.08 -13.03
C ARG A 10 4.75 -8.29 -11.82
N LEU A 11 4.17 -8.42 -10.63
CA LEU A 11 4.85 -8.70 -9.38
C LEU A 11 4.81 -10.20 -9.04
N ASP A 12 4.07 -11.01 -9.81
CA ASP A 12 4.09 -12.46 -9.73
C ASP A 12 5.52 -12.97 -10.02
N GLY A 13 6.22 -13.40 -8.96
CA GLY A 13 7.63 -13.82 -8.99
C GLY A 13 8.62 -12.88 -8.30
N HIS A 14 8.20 -11.67 -7.92
CA HIS A 14 8.90 -10.86 -6.93
C HIS A 14 8.16 -10.99 -5.60
N ASP A 15 8.89 -11.22 -4.50
CA ASP A 15 8.30 -11.36 -3.14
C ASP A 15 7.82 -10.00 -2.60
N VAL A 16 6.88 -9.39 -3.30
CA VAL A 16 6.34 -8.06 -2.99
C VAL A 16 4.83 -8.17 -2.87
N ALA A 17 4.31 -7.77 -1.71
CA ALA A 17 2.88 -7.74 -1.46
C ALA A 17 2.21 -6.62 -2.26
N VAL A 18 1.22 -6.98 -3.09
CA VAL A 18 0.34 -6.01 -3.75
C VAL A 18 -0.79 -5.65 -2.80
N ILE A 19 -0.89 -4.37 -2.45
CA ILE A 19 -1.92 -3.85 -1.55
C ILE A 19 -2.88 -3.00 -2.38
N ASP A 20 -4.17 -3.34 -2.35
CA ASP A 20 -5.21 -2.48 -2.90
C ASP A 20 -5.62 -1.42 -1.88
N ILE A 21 -5.46 -0.15 -2.25
CA ILE A 21 -5.79 1.01 -1.41
C ILE A 21 -7.29 1.32 -1.46
N ASN A 22 -7.99 0.87 -2.52
CA ASN A 22 -9.41 1.12 -2.70
C ASN A 22 -10.29 -0.03 -2.18
N ASP A 23 -9.69 -1.10 -1.66
CA ASP A 23 -10.45 -2.20 -1.07
C ASP A 23 -11.23 -1.67 0.15
N PRO A 24 -12.57 -1.77 0.16
CA PRO A 24 -13.41 -1.26 1.26
C PRO A 24 -13.18 -1.99 2.58
N GLY A 25 -12.50 -3.15 2.58
CA GLY A 25 -12.04 -3.85 3.78
C GLY A 25 -10.69 -3.35 4.32
N SER A 26 -9.97 -2.53 3.56
CA SER A 26 -8.68 -1.96 3.96
C SER A 26 -8.91 -0.87 5.00
N THR A 27 -8.80 -1.23 6.27
CA THR A 27 -8.79 -0.24 7.35
C THR A 27 -7.57 0.65 7.16
N PRO A 28 -7.73 1.98 6.97
CA PRO A 28 -6.58 2.86 6.83
C PRO A 28 -5.70 2.73 8.07
N ASN A 29 -4.44 2.35 7.87
CA ASN A 29 -3.47 2.29 8.95
C ASN A 29 -3.40 3.70 9.56
N PRO A 30 -3.62 3.86 10.87
CA PRO A 30 -3.45 5.16 11.51
C PRO A 30 -2.06 5.67 11.18
N THR A 31 -1.98 6.76 10.41
CA THR A 31 -0.72 7.41 10.10
C THR A 31 -0.06 7.76 11.44
N PRO A 32 1.14 7.24 11.75
CA PRO A 32 1.81 7.63 12.97
C PRO A 32 2.05 9.14 12.88
N THR A 33 1.40 9.90 13.78
CA THR A 33 1.61 11.34 13.88
C THR A 33 3.08 11.53 14.21
N CYS A 34 3.87 11.97 13.24
CA CYS A 34 5.30 12.20 13.42
C CYS A 34 5.47 13.15 14.61
N PRO A 35 6.06 12.71 15.74
CA PRO A 35 6.26 13.60 16.87
C PRO A 35 7.18 14.72 16.41
N ALA A 36 6.75 15.97 16.62
CA ALA A 36 7.54 17.14 16.27
C ALA A 36 8.93 16.99 16.92
N ARG A 37 9.98 16.92 16.09
CA ARG A 37 11.36 16.86 16.57
C ARG A 37 11.60 18.12 17.40
N PRO A 38 11.88 18.01 18.71
CA PRO A 38 12.24 19.18 19.50
C PRO A 38 13.55 19.76 18.96
N ARG A 39 13.61 21.09 18.87
CA ARG A 39 14.80 21.84 18.43
C ARG A 39 15.95 21.69 19.42
#